data_AF-A0A9P8KZM4-F1
#
_entry.id   AF-A0A9P8KZM4-F1
#
_cell.length_a   1.000
_cell.length_b   1.000
_cell.length_c   1.000
_cell.angle_alpha   90.00
_cell.angle_beta   90.00
_cell.angle_gamma   90.00
#
_symmetry.space_group_name_H-M   'P 1'
#
loop_
_entity.id
_entity.type
_entity.pdbx_description
1 polymer ?
#
loop_
_entity_poly.entity_id
_entity_poly.type
_entity_poly.pdbx_seq_one_letter_code
_entity_poly.pdbx_strand_id
1 'polypeptide(L)'
;MALIHTIGQTIIGDIAPSDDEKYKFERLAIKYIGCEARRISTSLADNLEAYWAEYEECTTKEAQLVRSVDSFECLMQALEYEKRSGGKHDLRDFVEMEANIVDPVIKEWAKVLSKEREAFWSQKEKDLLIVLVLGIASQKVQNISVNRTAGGPGVGKGTQCTRLAHEFAFEHISVGNILREERDRPASVFAEFLDESFKESVIIPAPLTVSLMVRKMGAAAAKGKKRFLIDGFPTSMDQLKEFELKVLSDGTEDEVYSVAAQALRDLIE
;
A
#
# COMPACT_ATOMS: atom_id res chain seq x y z
N MET A 1 -5.15 -35.85 -11.19
CA MET A 1 -5.38 -34.99 -10.01
C MET A 1 -5.39 -33.51 -10.36
N ALA A 2 -4.31 -32.91 -10.85
CA ALA A 2 -4.28 -31.47 -11.24
C ALA A 2 -5.45 -31.05 -12.16
N LEU A 3 -5.83 -31.89 -13.13
CA LEU A 3 -6.96 -31.63 -14.04
C LEU A 3 -8.35 -31.79 -13.42
N ILE A 4 -8.45 -32.43 -12.25
CA ILE A 4 -9.71 -32.91 -11.68
C ILE A 4 -10.03 -32.20 -10.38
N HIS A 5 -9.04 -31.69 -9.66
CA HIS A 5 -9.24 -31.16 -8.31
C HIS A 5 -10.27 -30.02 -8.24
N THR A 6 -10.36 -29.18 -9.28
CA THR A 6 -11.37 -28.10 -9.38
C THR A 6 -12.61 -28.47 -10.19
N ILE A 7 -12.75 -29.70 -10.72
CA ILE A 7 -13.84 -30.02 -11.66
C ILE A 7 -15.23 -29.88 -11.02
N GLY A 8 -15.35 -30.04 -9.69
CA GLY A 8 -16.61 -29.82 -8.97
C GLY A 8 -17.14 -28.38 -9.13
N GLN A 9 -16.25 -27.40 -9.31
CA GLN A 9 -16.60 -25.99 -9.47
C GLN A 9 -17.39 -25.71 -10.75
N THR A 10 -17.37 -26.62 -11.75
CA THR A 10 -18.23 -26.45 -12.93
C THR A 10 -19.72 -26.56 -12.62
N ILE A 11 -20.07 -27.20 -11.48
CA ILE A 11 -21.46 -27.34 -11.03
C ILE A 11 -21.80 -26.29 -9.97
N ILE A 12 -20.92 -26.08 -8.99
CA ILE A 12 -21.24 -25.24 -7.82
C ILE A 12 -20.74 -23.80 -7.94
N GLY A 13 -19.91 -23.50 -8.95
CA GLY A 13 -19.19 -22.23 -9.06
C GLY A 13 -17.93 -22.19 -8.19
N ASP A 14 -17.18 -21.10 -8.30
CA ASP A 14 -16.00 -20.86 -7.48
C ASP A 14 -16.41 -20.22 -6.15
N ILE A 15 -16.66 -21.07 -5.14
CA ILE A 15 -17.09 -20.65 -3.81
C ILE A 15 -15.85 -20.37 -2.95
N ALA A 16 -15.77 -19.15 -2.40
CA ALA A 16 -14.69 -18.72 -1.50
C ALA A 16 -14.70 -19.48 -0.14
N PRO A 17 -13.58 -19.53 0.59
CA PRO A 17 -13.26 -20.61 1.54
C PRO A 17 -13.96 -20.59 2.90
N SER A 18 -15.01 -19.79 3.13
CA SER A 18 -15.51 -19.54 4.48
C SER A 18 -16.26 -20.71 5.13
N ASP A 19 -16.64 -21.76 4.41
CA ASP A 19 -17.66 -22.68 4.91
C ASP A 19 -17.29 -24.16 4.77
N ASP A 20 -17.44 -24.92 5.85
CA ASP A 20 -17.50 -26.40 5.89
C ASP A 20 -18.48 -26.99 4.85
N GLU A 21 -19.38 -26.15 4.34
CA GLU A 21 -20.30 -26.47 3.27
C GLU A 21 -19.61 -26.64 1.92
N LYS A 22 -18.50 -25.94 1.65
CA LYS A 22 -17.75 -26.04 0.38
C LYS A 22 -17.33 -27.47 0.08
N TYR A 23 -16.68 -28.14 1.03
CA TYR A 23 -16.26 -29.53 0.87
C TYR A 23 -17.45 -30.46 0.58
N LYS A 24 -18.58 -30.26 1.28
CA LYS A 24 -19.79 -31.06 1.08
C LYS A 24 -20.37 -30.84 -0.33
N PHE A 25 -20.43 -29.60 -0.79
CA PHE A 25 -20.95 -29.25 -2.11
C PHE A 25 -20.04 -29.76 -3.22
N GLU A 26 -18.72 -29.59 -3.10
CA GLU A 26 -17.76 -30.11 -4.08
C GLU A 26 -17.82 -31.63 -4.14
N ARG A 27 -17.88 -32.32 -3.01
CA ARG A 27 -18.01 -33.78 -2.97
C ARG A 27 -19.28 -34.27 -3.69
N LEU A 28 -20.42 -33.59 -3.48
CA LEU A 28 -21.66 -33.91 -4.18
C LEU A 28 -21.58 -33.63 -5.68
N ALA A 29 -20.93 -32.53 -6.07
CA ALA A 29 -20.69 -32.19 -7.48
C ALA A 29 -19.83 -33.24 -8.18
N ILE A 30 -18.74 -33.68 -7.55
CA ILE A 30 -17.86 -34.74 -8.05
C ILE A 30 -18.62 -36.05 -8.20
N LYS A 31 -19.45 -36.41 -7.21
CA LYS A 31 -20.30 -37.61 -7.28
C LYS A 31 -21.30 -37.53 -8.43
N TYR A 32 -21.90 -36.36 -8.66
CA TYR A 32 -22.78 -36.14 -9.80
C TYR A 32 -22.05 -36.32 -11.14
N ILE A 33 -20.86 -35.73 -11.28
CA ILE A 33 -20.00 -35.90 -12.46
C ILE A 33 -19.63 -37.39 -12.64
N GLY A 34 -19.32 -38.09 -11.55
CA GLY A 34 -19.05 -39.53 -11.54
C GLY A 34 -20.23 -40.35 -12.06
N CYS A 35 -21.47 -40.02 -11.66
CA CYS A 35 -22.68 -40.67 -12.18
C CYS A 35 -22.84 -40.50 -13.70
N GLU A 36 -22.60 -39.31 -14.25
CA GLU A 36 -22.65 -39.10 -15.69
C GLU A 36 -21.51 -39.82 -16.41
N ALA A 37 -20.29 -39.75 -15.88
CA ALA A 37 -19.12 -40.45 -16.43
C ALA A 37 -19.33 -41.98 -16.47
N ARG A 38 -20.05 -42.54 -15.48
CA ARG A 38 -20.35 -43.98 -15.39
C ARG A 38 -21.17 -44.50 -16.57
N ARG A 39 -21.94 -43.63 -17.25
CA ARG A 39 -22.67 -43.97 -18.48
C ARG A 39 -21.73 -44.27 -19.66
N ILE A 40 -20.50 -43.77 -19.58
CA ILE A 40 -19.46 -43.92 -20.61
C ILE A 40 -18.43 -44.98 -20.17
N SER A 41 -17.92 -44.85 -18.95
CA SER A 41 -16.92 -45.77 -18.39
C SER A 41 -16.99 -45.80 -16.88
N THR A 42 -17.17 -47.00 -16.31
CA THR A 42 -17.18 -47.20 -14.86
C THR A 42 -15.80 -46.91 -14.25
N SER A 43 -14.72 -47.33 -14.91
CA SER A 43 -13.35 -47.08 -14.40
C SER A 43 -12.99 -45.60 -14.39
N LEU A 44 -13.50 -44.82 -15.36
CA LEU A 44 -13.31 -43.37 -15.37
C LEU A 44 -14.02 -42.72 -14.18
N ALA A 45 -15.28 -43.09 -13.93
CA ALA A 45 -16.06 -42.57 -12.81
C ALA A 45 -15.38 -42.85 -11.46
N ASP A 46 -14.95 -44.09 -11.23
CA ASP A 46 -14.30 -44.49 -9.98
C ASP A 46 -12.96 -43.74 -9.80
N ASN A 47 -12.19 -43.54 -10.87
CA ASN A 47 -10.94 -42.78 -10.83
C ASN A 47 -11.15 -41.29 -10.55
N LEU A 48 -12.21 -40.66 -11.08
CA LEU A 48 -12.49 -39.25 -10.85
C LEU A 48 -12.77 -38.97 -9.36
N GLU A 49 -13.63 -39.79 -8.75
CA GLU A 49 -13.94 -39.67 -7.32
C GLU A 49 -12.71 -39.95 -6.45
N ALA A 50 -11.93 -40.99 -6.80
CA ALA A 50 -10.71 -41.34 -6.07
C ALA A 50 -9.64 -40.23 -6.12
N TYR A 51 -9.34 -39.69 -7.30
CA TYR A 51 -8.32 -38.66 -7.44
C TYR A 51 -8.71 -37.33 -6.78
N TRP A 52 -10.01 -37.00 -6.76
CA TRP A 52 -10.48 -35.81 -6.05
C TRP A 52 -10.36 -36.01 -4.52
N ALA A 53 -10.79 -37.17 -4.01
CA ALA A 53 -10.66 -37.49 -2.58
C ALA A 53 -9.20 -37.50 -2.13
N GLU A 54 -8.30 -38.09 -2.92
CA GLU A 54 -6.87 -38.10 -2.64
C GLU A 54 -6.26 -36.69 -2.56
N TYR A 55 -6.71 -35.76 -3.42
CA TYR A 55 -6.29 -34.36 -3.37
C TYR A 55 -6.76 -33.64 -2.11
N GLU A 56 -8.00 -33.86 -1.71
CA GLU A 56 -8.60 -33.25 -0.52
C GLU A 56 -8.00 -33.79 0.78
N GLU A 57 -7.69 -35.09 0.83
CA GLU A 57 -6.99 -35.68 1.97
C GLU A 57 -5.52 -35.24 2.05
N CYS A 58 -4.89 -34.91 0.92
CA CYS A 58 -3.52 -34.39 0.80
C CYS A 58 -2.45 -35.27 1.49
N THR A 59 -2.66 -36.59 1.48
CA THR A 59 -1.77 -37.55 2.17
C THR A 59 -0.67 -38.13 1.28
N THR A 60 -0.89 -38.20 -0.03
CA THR A 60 0.07 -38.76 -0.99
C THR A 60 1.06 -37.69 -1.47
N LYS A 61 2.21 -38.12 -2.00
CA LYS A 61 3.23 -37.19 -2.52
C LYS A 61 2.71 -36.44 -3.73
N GLU A 62 1.93 -37.11 -4.57
CA GLU A 62 1.29 -36.55 -5.74
C GLU A 62 0.26 -35.48 -5.35
N ALA A 63 -0.57 -35.74 -4.33
CA ALA A 63 -1.52 -34.76 -3.81
C ALA A 63 -0.83 -33.53 -3.20
N GLN A 64 0.19 -33.76 -2.39
CA GLN A 64 1.00 -32.70 -1.80
C GLN A 64 1.69 -31.84 -2.86
N LEU A 65 2.20 -32.46 -3.93
CA LEU A 65 2.79 -31.76 -5.06
C LEU A 65 1.73 -30.90 -5.78
N VAL A 66 0.58 -31.47 -6.11
CA VAL A 66 -0.49 -30.73 -6.81
C VAL A 66 -0.99 -29.57 -5.95
N ARG A 67 -1.19 -29.77 -4.64
CA ARG A 67 -1.59 -28.71 -3.70
C ARG A 67 -0.54 -27.59 -3.62
N SER A 68 0.74 -27.96 -3.61
CA SER A 68 1.84 -27.00 -3.63
C SER A 68 1.87 -26.20 -4.93
N VAL A 69 1.63 -26.84 -6.08
CA VAL A 69 1.53 -26.17 -7.39
C VAL A 69 0.35 -25.20 -7.42
N ASP A 70 -0.83 -25.64 -6.99
CA ASP A 70 -2.06 -24.83 -6.94
C ASP A 70 -1.87 -23.57 -6.10
N SER A 71 -1.29 -23.72 -4.91
CA SER A 71 -1.02 -22.59 -4.02
C SER A 71 0.05 -21.64 -4.59
N PHE A 72 1.10 -22.18 -5.22
CA PHE A 72 2.12 -21.36 -5.87
C PHE A 72 1.56 -20.58 -7.07
N GLU A 73 0.67 -21.20 -7.86
CA GLU A 73 0.00 -20.56 -8.99
C GLU A 73 -0.88 -19.39 -8.50
N CYS A 74 -1.61 -19.58 -7.41
CA CYS A 74 -2.40 -18.53 -6.77
C CYS A 74 -1.52 -17.33 -6.34
N LEU A 75 -0.37 -17.59 -5.68
CA LEU A 75 0.58 -16.54 -5.31
C LEU A 75 1.15 -15.80 -6.52
N MET A 76 1.49 -16.54 -7.58
CA MET A 76 1.99 -15.98 -8.84
C MET A 76 0.96 -15.04 -9.48
N GLN A 77 -0.30 -15.47 -9.53
CA GLN A 77 -1.40 -14.66 -10.04
C GLN A 77 -1.59 -13.39 -9.21
N ALA A 78 -1.60 -13.51 -7.87
CA ALA A 78 -1.72 -12.36 -6.98
C ALA A 78 -0.65 -11.30 -7.29
N LEU A 79 0.63 -11.69 -7.36
CA LEU A 79 1.72 -10.77 -7.73
C LEU A 79 1.53 -10.16 -9.13
N GLU A 80 1.10 -10.95 -10.11
CA GLU A 80 0.85 -10.45 -11.46
C GLU A 80 -0.30 -9.42 -11.49
N TYR A 81 -1.37 -9.63 -10.72
CA TYR A 81 -2.45 -8.65 -10.57
C TYR A 81 -1.98 -7.38 -9.86
N GLU A 82 -1.15 -7.49 -8.82
CA GLU A 82 -0.52 -6.35 -8.16
C GLU A 82 0.30 -5.53 -9.18
N LYS A 83 1.15 -6.20 -9.98
CA LYS A 83 1.94 -5.55 -11.03
C LYS A 83 1.08 -4.90 -12.11
N ARG A 84 0.08 -5.60 -12.64
CA ARG A 84 -0.83 -5.10 -13.70
C ARG A 84 -1.65 -3.91 -13.24
N SER A 85 -2.07 -3.91 -11.98
CA SER A 85 -2.77 -2.78 -11.39
C SER A 85 -1.85 -1.59 -11.09
N GLY A 86 -0.53 -1.76 -11.23
CA GLY A 86 0.47 -0.77 -10.83
C GLY A 86 0.53 -0.59 -9.32
N GLY A 87 0.26 -1.65 -8.55
CA GLY A 87 0.23 -1.64 -7.09
C GLY A 87 -0.89 -0.76 -6.55
N LYS A 88 -2.09 -0.82 -7.16
CA LYS A 88 -3.31 -0.16 -6.64
C LYS A 88 -4.03 -1.01 -5.60
N HIS A 89 -3.84 -2.33 -5.68
CA HIS A 89 -4.44 -3.30 -4.79
C HIS A 89 -3.31 -4.12 -4.19
N ASP A 90 -3.26 -4.19 -2.86
CA ASP A 90 -2.38 -5.08 -2.11
C ASP A 90 -3.13 -6.38 -1.84
N LEU A 91 -2.65 -7.47 -2.43
CA LEU A 91 -3.26 -8.80 -2.33
C LEU A 91 -2.53 -9.67 -1.30
N ARG A 92 -2.00 -9.07 -0.23
CA ARG A 92 -1.29 -9.77 0.84
C ARG A 92 -2.08 -10.91 1.49
N ASP A 93 -3.41 -10.85 1.48
CA ASP A 93 -4.27 -11.90 2.03
C ASP A 93 -4.01 -13.27 1.35
N PHE A 94 -3.57 -13.27 0.10
CA PHE A 94 -3.22 -14.50 -0.62
C PHE A 94 -1.89 -15.12 -0.16
N VAL A 95 -1.04 -14.39 0.57
CA VAL A 95 0.25 -14.90 1.09
C VAL A 95 0.05 -16.09 2.04
N GLU A 96 -1.10 -16.18 2.70
CA GLU A 96 -1.45 -17.32 3.55
C GLU A 96 -1.42 -18.67 2.79
N MET A 97 -1.60 -18.65 1.46
CA MET A 97 -1.50 -19.85 0.63
C MET A 97 -0.11 -20.47 0.63
N GLU A 98 0.94 -19.73 0.98
CA GLU A 98 2.30 -20.28 1.12
C GLU A 98 2.36 -21.42 2.15
N ALA A 99 1.48 -21.41 3.16
CA ALA A 99 1.39 -22.48 4.17
C ALA A 99 1.06 -23.85 3.56
N ASN A 100 0.38 -23.89 2.42
CA ASN A 100 0.01 -25.12 1.72
C ASN A 100 1.14 -25.69 0.84
N ILE A 101 2.23 -24.93 0.65
CA ILE A 101 3.37 -25.35 -0.16
C ILE A 101 4.29 -26.22 0.72
N VAL A 102 4.25 -27.52 0.48
CA VAL A 102 5.05 -28.51 1.22
C VAL A 102 6.23 -29.03 0.39
N ASP A 103 6.11 -29.04 -0.94
CA ASP A 103 7.14 -29.55 -1.84
C ASP A 103 8.44 -28.72 -1.75
N PRO A 104 9.61 -29.34 -1.57
CA PRO A 104 10.88 -28.62 -1.40
C PRO A 104 11.29 -27.75 -2.58
N VAL A 105 11.01 -28.16 -3.82
CA VAL A 105 11.38 -27.40 -5.02
C VAL A 105 10.48 -26.18 -5.15
N ILE A 106 9.18 -26.37 -4.94
CA ILE A 106 8.21 -25.27 -5.02
C ILE A 106 8.41 -24.28 -3.87
N LYS A 107 8.85 -24.72 -2.69
CA LYS A 107 9.26 -23.81 -1.60
C LYS A 107 10.38 -22.86 -2.02
N GLU A 108 11.36 -23.34 -2.78
CA GLU A 108 12.41 -22.45 -3.30
C GLU A 108 11.86 -21.46 -4.33
N TRP A 109 10.88 -21.87 -5.15
CA TRP A 109 10.19 -20.96 -6.06
C TRP A 109 9.37 -19.90 -5.32
N ALA A 110 8.62 -20.30 -4.28
CA ALA A 110 7.85 -19.38 -3.44
C ALA A 110 8.74 -18.33 -2.77
N LYS A 111 9.92 -18.71 -2.28
CA LYS A 111 10.91 -17.76 -1.75
C LYS A 111 11.39 -16.74 -2.78
N VAL A 112 11.62 -17.18 -4.03
CA VAL A 112 12.02 -16.28 -5.12
C VAL A 112 10.88 -15.31 -5.43
N LEU A 113 9.66 -15.82 -5.53
CA LEU A 113 8.46 -15.02 -5.78
C LEU A 113 8.20 -13.98 -4.67
N SER A 114 8.37 -14.40 -3.41
CA SER A 114 8.23 -13.52 -2.24
C SER A 114 9.24 -12.36 -2.29
N LYS A 115 10.51 -12.64 -2.58
CA LYS A 115 11.53 -11.59 -2.79
C LYS A 115 11.20 -10.66 -3.96
N GLU A 116 10.64 -11.19 -5.03
CA GLU A 116 10.23 -10.39 -6.18
C GLU A 116 9.07 -9.44 -5.82
N ARG A 117 8.08 -9.95 -5.06
CA ARG A 117 7.00 -9.14 -4.52
C ARG A 117 7.51 -8.05 -3.58
N GLU A 118 8.38 -8.40 -2.63
CA GLU A 118 9.03 -7.43 -1.74
C GLU A 118 9.76 -6.34 -2.53
N ALA A 119 10.51 -6.72 -3.58
CA ALA A 119 11.22 -5.76 -4.43
C ALA A 119 10.27 -4.84 -5.20
N PHE A 120 9.13 -5.36 -5.69
CA PHE A 120 8.09 -4.58 -6.36
C PHE A 120 7.50 -3.52 -5.42
N TRP A 121 7.04 -3.93 -4.23
CA TRP A 121 6.46 -3.00 -3.25
C TRP A 121 7.50 -2.05 -2.64
N SER A 122 8.74 -2.49 -2.43
CA SER A 122 9.86 -1.64 -2.00
C SER A 122 10.26 -0.57 -3.03
N GLN A 123 9.99 -0.79 -4.33
CA GLN A 123 10.19 0.24 -5.35
C GLN A 123 9.09 1.30 -5.31
N LYS A 124 7.87 0.91 -4.94
CA LYS A 124 6.72 1.80 -4.70
C LYS A 124 6.88 2.65 -3.44
N GLU A 125 7.34 2.07 -2.33
CA GLU A 125 7.63 2.82 -1.09
C GLU A 125 8.71 3.91 -1.28
N LYS A 126 9.53 3.82 -2.34
CA LYS A 126 10.56 4.82 -2.64
C LYS A 126 10.04 6.07 -3.36
N ASP A 127 8.76 6.13 -3.71
CA ASP A 127 8.28 7.18 -4.62
C ASP A 127 7.92 8.52 -3.98
N LEU A 128 7.83 8.66 -2.66
CA LEU A 128 7.73 9.99 -2.04
C LEU A 128 8.11 9.95 -0.56
N LEU A 129 9.31 10.42 -0.21
CA LEU A 129 9.69 10.56 1.21
C LEU A 129 9.41 11.99 1.67
N ILE A 130 8.37 12.18 2.47
CA ILE A 130 8.04 13.48 3.08
C ILE A 130 8.48 13.48 4.55
N VAL A 131 9.34 14.41 4.91
CA VAL A 131 9.74 14.71 6.29
C VAL A 131 9.03 15.96 6.74
N LEU A 132 8.22 15.88 7.80
CA LEU A 132 7.58 17.03 8.43
C LEU A 132 8.39 17.44 9.67
N VAL A 133 8.75 18.72 9.77
CA VAL A 133 9.46 19.26 10.94
C VAL A 133 8.48 20.00 11.83
N LEU A 134 8.03 19.33 12.89
CA LEU A 134 7.08 19.85 13.87
C LEU A 134 7.79 20.28 15.16
N GLY A 135 7.38 21.44 15.69
CA GLY A 135 8.04 22.09 16.80
C GLY A 135 7.52 21.67 18.18
N ILE A 136 7.69 20.41 18.61
CA ILE A 136 7.47 19.98 20.02
C ILE A 136 8.27 18.70 20.40
N ALA A 137 8.55 18.50 21.70
CA ALA A 137 9.65 17.67 22.25
C ALA A 137 9.45 16.13 22.34
N SER A 138 10.50 15.36 21.96
CA SER A 138 10.88 13.94 22.25
C SER A 138 10.28 12.67 21.55
N GLN A 139 11.18 11.91 20.87
CA GLN A 139 11.33 10.44 20.51
C GLN A 139 10.11 9.61 20.02
N LYS A 140 10.15 8.60 19.10
CA LYS A 140 11.12 7.60 18.58
C LYS A 140 10.73 7.21 17.11
N VAL A 141 11.62 6.53 16.36
CA VAL A 141 11.69 6.42 14.88
C VAL A 141 11.08 5.12 14.30
N GLN A 142 10.30 5.20 13.19
CA GLN A 142 10.48 4.40 11.94
C GLN A 142 9.50 4.76 10.78
N ASN A 143 10.00 4.60 9.55
CA ASN A 143 9.40 4.70 8.20
C ASN A 143 8.69 5.97 7.71
N ILE A 144 8.57 6.99 8.55
CA ILE A 144 8.55 8.40 8.15
C ILE A 144 9.51 9.11 9.09
N SER A 145 10.60 9.68 8.56
CA SER A 145 11.56 10.40 9.41
C SER A 145 11.01 11.77 9.78
N VAL A 146 10.11 11.86 10.77
CA VAL A 146 9.79 13.12 11.47
C VAL A 146 11.00 13.49 12.32
N ASN A 147 11.86 14.38 11.80
CA ASN A 147 13.04 14.82 12.53
C ASN A 147 12.69 15.97 13.47
N ARG A 148 12.79 15.73 14.79
CA ARG A 148 12.49 16.71 15.85
C ARG A 148 13.68 17.62 16.09
N THR A 149 13.65 18.82 15.51
CA THR A 149 14.60 19.90 15.85
C THR A 149 13.93 20.91 16.80
N ALA A 150 14.33 20.89 18.07
CA ALA A 150 13.73 21.71 19.14
C ALA A 150 14.22 23.16 19.15
N GLY A 151 13.33 24.08 19.54
CA GLY A 151 13.65 25.42 20.06
C GLY A 151 12.58 26.48 19.77
N GLY A 152 12.57 27.60 20.51
CA GLY A 152 11.59 28.69 20.35
C GLY A 152 11.67 29.43 19.00
N PRO A 153 10.78 30.40 18.72
CA PRO A 153 10.93 31.25 17.53
C PRO A 153 12.33 31.89 17.50
N GLY A 154 13.04 31.76 16.38
CA GLY A 154 14.40 32.31 16.21
C GLY A 154 15.57 31.36 16.50
N VAL A 155 15.37 30.10 16.90
CA VAL A 155 16.48 29.15 17.16
C VAL A 155 17.20 28.61 15.91
N GLY A 156 16.85 29.10 14.72
CA GLY A 156 17.47 28.68 13.47
C GLY A 156 16.95 27.35 12.92
N LYS A 157 15.69 26.95 13.19
CA LYS A 157 15.09 25.73 12.61
C LYS A 157 15.16 25.73 11.09
N GLY A 158 14.79 26.86 10.46
CA GLY A 158 14.92 27.02 9.00
C GLY A 158 16.35 26.76 8.52
N THR A 159 17.36 27.25 9.25
CA THR A 159 18.78 27.00 8.95
C THR A 159 19.15 25.52 9.07
N GLN A 160 18.62 24.82 10.07
CA GLN A 160 18.84 23.37 10.25
C GLN A 160 18.11 22.55 9.19
N CYS A 161 16.87 22.91 8.85
CA CYS A 161 16.10 22.31 7.76
C CYS A 161 16.81 22.48 6.42
N THR A 162 17.39 23.65 6.14
CA THR A 162 18.20 23.89 4.93
C THR A 162 19.44 23.00 4.90
N ARG A 163 20.14 22.83 6.05
CA ARG A 163 21.31 21.95 6.14
C ARG A 163 20.95 20.48 5.94
N LEU A 164 19.92 20.00 6.63
CA LEU A 164 19.40 18.63 6.47
C LEU A 164 18.94 18.36 5.05
N ALA A 165 18.25 19.32 4.43
CA ALA A 165 17.81 19.17 3.05
C ALA A 165 18.97 19.06 2.07
N HIS A 166 20.02 19.84 2.26
CA HIS A 166 21.24 19.74 1.45
C HIS A 166 21.98 18.41 1.69
N GLU A 167 22.17 18.01 2.95
CA GLU A 167 22.92 16.81 3.33
C GLU A 167 22.25 15.51 2.87
N PHE A 168 20.92 15.43 2.94
CA PHE A 168 20.15 14.24 2.61
C PHE A 168 19.40 14.34 1.26
N ALA A 169 19.71 15.36 0.46
CA ALA A 169 19.13 15.63 -0.86
C ALA A 169 17.58 15.74 -0.87
N PHE A 170 17.01 16.38 0.16
CA PHE A 170 15.60 16.77 0.16
C PHE A 170 15.36 18.10 -0.56
N GLU A 171 14.19 18.24 -1.16
CA GLU A 171 13.62 19.53 -1.51
C GLU A 171 13.02 20.17 -0.24
N HIS A 172 13.57 21.30 0.19
CA HIS A 172 13.07 22.01 1.37
C HIS A 172 11.90 22.92 1.00
N ILE A 173 10.76 22.72 1.66
CA ILE A 173 9.53 23.47 1.49
C ILE A 173 9.15 24.11 2.83
N SER A 174 9.36 25.42 2.96
CA SER A 174 8.89 26.17 4.14
C SER A 174 7.55 26.82 3.84
N VAL A 175 6.53 26.56 4.67
CA VAL A 175 5.20 27.19 4.54
C VAL A 175 5.30 28.71 4.59
N GLY A 176 6.08 29.24 5.53
CA GLY A 176 6.29 30.68 5.65
C GLY A 176 6.91 31.30 4.39
N ASN A 177 7.82 30.58 3.72
CA ASN A 177 8.39 31.04 2.44
C ASN A 177 7.39 30.96 1.30
N ILE A 178 6.61 29.87 1.21
CA ILE A 178 5.55 29.74 0.19
C ILE A 178 4.54 30.89 0.29
N LEU A 179 4.10 31.23 1.50
CA LEU A 179 3.14 32.31 1.71
C LEU A 179 3.75 33.68 1.37
N ARG A 180 5.02 33.94 1.73
CA ARG A 180 5.73 35.18 1.34
C ARG A 180 5.94 35.28 -0.18
N GLU A 181 6.33 34.18 -0.82
CA GLU A 181 6.48 34.11 -2.28
C GLU A 181 5.15 34.39 -3.00
N GLU A 182 4.04 33.84 -2.50
CA GLU A 182 2.71 34.08 -3.11
C GLU A 182 2.19 35.50 -2.85
N ARG A 183 2.58 36.14 -1.73
CA ARG A 183 2.32 37.56 -1.47
C ARG A 183 3.08 38.46 -2.44
N ASP A 184 4.37 38.19 -2.64
CA ASP A 184 5.25 39.04 -3.47
C ASP A 184 5.05 38.82 -4.98
N ARG A 185 4.19 37.86 -5.35
CA ARG A 185 3.92 37.50 -6.74
C ARG A 185 2.96 38.51 -7.38
N PRO A 186 3.38 39.25 -8.43
CA PRO A 186 2.57 40.34 -9.01
C PRO A 186 1.22 39.91 -9.61
N ALA A 187 1.05 38.64 -9.95
CA ALA A 187 -0.16 38.09 -10.56
C ALA A 187 -1.02 37.25 -9.58
N SER A 188 -0.71 37.27 -8.28
CA SER A 188 -1.42 36.48 -7.29
C SER A 188 -2.71 37.16 -6.85
N VAL A 189 -3.83 36.46 -6.96
CA VAL A 189 -5.12 36.89 -6.42
C VAL A 189 -5.15 36.93 -4.88
N PHE A 190 -4.18 36.28 -4.23
CA PHE A 190 -4.07 36.20 -2.78
C PHE A 190 -3.06 37.21 -2.20
N ALA A 191 -2.41 38.03 -3.03
CA ALA A 191 -1.34 38.92 -2.58
C ALA A 191 -1.79 39.92 -1.51
N GLU A 192 -2.87 40.65 -1.77
CA GLU A 192 -3.44 41.63 -0.83
C GLU A 192 -3.91 40.93 0.45
N PHE A 193 -4.64 39.81 0.32
CA PHE A 193 -5.12 39.02 1.45
C PHE A 193 -3.97 38.54 2.37
N LEU A 194 -2.86 38.06 1.79
CA LEU A 194 -1.70 37.59 2.55
C LEU A 194 -0.97 38.76 3.25
N ASP A 195 -0.88 39.91 2.60
CA ASP A 195 -0.27 41.11 3.19
C ASP A 195 -1.07 41.61 4.41
N GLU A 196 -2.39 41.69 4.28
CA GLU A 196 -3.30 42.02 5.39
C GLU A 196 -3.23 40.98 6.51
N SER A 197 -3.27 39.70 6.16
CA SER A 197 -3.22 38.62 7.14
C SER A 197 -1.92 38.62 7.95
N PHE A 198 -0.78 38.96 7.34
CA PHE A 198 0.49 39.08 8.05
C PHE A 198 0.53 40.29 8.98
N LYS A 199 -0.05 41.42 8.58
CA LYS A 199 -0.14 42.64 9.42
C LYS A 199 -1.02 42.41 10.64
N GLU A 200 -2.17 41.78 10.44
CA GLU A 200 -3.17 41.53 11.48
C GLU A 200 -2.91 40.22 12.26
N SER A 201 -1.87 39.46 11.90
CA SER A 201 -1.56 38.14 12.48
C SER A 201 -2.74 37.15 12.43
N VAL A 202 -3.53 37.22 11.35
CA VAL A 202 -4.71 36.37 11.13
C VAL A 202 -4.27 35.00 10.59
N ILE A 203 -4.98 33.96 11.03
CA ILE A 203 -4.73 32.58 10.59
C ILE A 203 -5.07 32.44 9.10
N ILE A 204 -4.10 31.96 8.31
CA ILE A 204 -4.29 31.69 6.89
C ILE A 204 -5.14 30.43 6.69
N PRO A 205 -6.16 30.46 5.80
CA PRO A 205 -6.98 29.30 5.50
C PRO A 205 -6.18 28.06 5.10
N ALA A 206 -6.55 26.90 5.66
CA ALA A 206 -5.92 25.61 5.36
C ALA A 206 -5.95 25.25 3.86
N PRO A 207 -7.07 25.40 3.12
CA PRO A 207 -7.13 25.09 1.69
C PRO A 207 -6.12 25.87 0.85
N LEU A 208 -5.90 27.16 1.18
CA LEU A 208 -4.92 27.99 0.50
C LEU A 208 -3.50 27.49 0.77
N THR A 209 -3.15 27.32 2.04
CA THR A 209 -1.82 26.85 2.47
C THR A 209 -1.45 25.51 1.84
N VAL A 210 -2.36 24.52 1.90
CA VAL A 210 -2.15 23.18 1.32
C VAL A 210 -2.04 23.26 -0.20
N SER A 211 -2.88 24.06 -0.87
CA SER A 211 -2.83 24.19 -2.33
C SER A 211 -1.50 24.74 -2.84
N LEU A 212 -0.94 25.76 -2.17
CA LEU A 212 0.33 26.36 -2.56
C LEU A 212 1.50 25.40 -2.30
N MET A 213 1.43 24.64 -1.21
CA MET A 213 2.40 23.61 -0.87
C MET A 213 2.40 22.46 -1.90
N VAL A 214 1.24 21.89 -2.21
CA VAL A 214 1.08 20.82 -3.22
C VAL A 214 1.56 21.30 -4.60
N ARG A 215 1.25 22.53 -4.99
CA ARG A 215 1.74 23.13 -6.24
C ARG A 215 3.27 23.19 -6.29
N LYS A 216 3.93 23.56 -5.19
CA LYS A 216 5.41 23.61 -5.09
C LYS A 216 6.02 22.20 -5.13
N MET A 217 5.41 21.25 -4.43
CA MET A 217 5.80 19.83 -4.47
C MET A 217 5.70 19.27 -5.90
N GLY A 218 4.58 19.50 -6.59
CA GLY A 218 4.37 19.04 -7.97
C GLY A 218 5.40 19.62 -8.94
N ALA A 219 5.73 20.91 -8.82
CA ALA A 219 6.74 21.56 -9.64
C ALA A 219 8.16 20.99 -9.41
N ALA A 220 8.49 20.62 -8.16
CA ALA A 220 9.75 19.98 -7.83
C ALA A 220 9.78 18.50 -8.25
N ALA A 221 8.66 17.79 -8.12
CA ALA A 221 8.51 16.41 -8.60
C ALA A 221 8.68 16.31 -10.12
N ALA A 222 8.13 17.27 -10.88
CA ALA A 222 8.36 17.38 -12.33
C ALA A 222 9.84 17.59 -12.70
N LYS A 223 10.66 18.08 -11.77
CA LYS A 223 12.13 18.21 -11.90
C LYS A 223 12.89 16.99 -11.37
N GLY A 224 12.19 15.89 -11.05
CA GLY A 224 12.77 14.64 -10.57
C GLY A 224 13.03 14.58 -9.06
N LYS A 225 12.52 15.52 -8.26
CA LYS A 225 12.64 15.46 -6.80
C LYS A 225 11.62 14.47 -6.22
N LYS A 226 12.08 13.51 -5.43
CA LYS A 226 11.25 12.49 -4.75
C LYS A 226 11.27 12.56 -3.23
N ARG A 227 12.01 13.53 -2.67
CA ARG A 227 12.25 13.67 -1.24
C ARG A 227 11.92 15.10 -0.85
N PHE A 228 10.99 15.29 0.08
CA PHE A 228 10.52 16.59 0.52
C PHE A 228 10.72 16.76 2.02
N LEU A 229 11.21 17.92 2.45
CA LEU A 229 11.29 18.32 3.85
C LEU A 229 10.40 19.54 4.03
N ILE A 230 9.32 19.43 4.79
CA ILE A 230 8.35 20.50 4.98
C ILE A 230 8.50 21.11 6.37
N ASP A 231 8.79 22.42 6.39
CA ASP A 231 8.98 23.22 7.60
C ASP A 231 7.75 24.12 7.83
N GLY A 232 7.25 24.14 9.08
CA GLY A 232 6.09 24.92 9.47
C GLY A 232 4.74 24.33 9.03
N PHE A 233 4.66 23.00 8.87
CA PHE A 233 3.44 22.29 8.49
C PHE A 233 3.33 20.93 9.22
N PRO A 234 2.12 20.47 9.59
CA PRO A 234 0.90 21.27 9.78
C PRO A 234 0.96 22.18 11.02
N THR A 235 0.25 23.31 10.99
CA THR A 235 0.05 24.19 12.16
C THR A 235 -1.37 24.09 12.74
N SER A 236 -2.27 23.34 12.10
CA SER A 236 -3.62 23.07 12.58
C SER A 236 -4.16 21.74 12.03
N MET A 237 -5.18 21.17 12.69
CA MET A 237 -5.85 19.95 12.22
C MET A 237 -6.50 20.12 10.85
N ASP A 238 -7.01 21.32 10.54
CA ASP A 238 -7.66 21.57 9.26
C ASP A 238 -6.66 21.50 8.10
N GLN A 239 -5.41 21.93 8.33
CA GLN A 239 -4.33 21.76 7.34
C GLN A 239 -4.01 20.30 7.11
N LEU A 240 -3.97 19.49 8.18
CA LEU A 240 -3.70 18.06 8.07
C LEU A 240 -4.81 17.35 7.27
N LYS A 241 -6.07 17.56 7.64
CA LYS A 241 -7.23 16.96 6.95
C LYS A 241 -7.28 17.35 5.48
N GLU A 242 -7.05 18.62 5.18
CA GLU A 242 -7.03 19.13 3.80
C GLU A 242 -5.88 18.52 2.98
N PHE A 243 -4.72 18.30 3.61
CA PHE A 243 -3.58 17.62 2.97
C PHE A 243 -3.84 16.15 2.75
N GLU A 244 -4.40 15.44 3.74
CA GLU A 244 -4.86 14.06 3.59
C GLU A 244 -5.83 13.94 2.42
N LEU A 245 -6.84 14.81 2.35
CA LEU A 245 -7.78 14.82 1.24
C LEU A 245 -7.08 15.08 -0.10
N LYS A 246 -6.21 16.08 -0.22
CA LYS A 246 -5.61 16.45 -1.52
C LYS A 246 -4.46 15.57 -2.00
N VAL A 247 -3.73 14.95 -1.07
CA VAL A 247 -2.54 14.15 -1.40
C VAL A 247 -2.83 12.66 -1.34
N LEU A 248 -3.79 12.22 -0.50
CA LEU A 248 -4.14 10.79 -0.38
C LEU A 248 -5.29 10.37 -1.31
N SER A 249 -6.19 11.29 -1.70
CA SER A 249 -7.28 10.94 -2.64
C SER A 249 -6.84 10.72 -4.09
N ASP A 250 -5.60 11.07 -4.45
CA ASP A 250 -5.01 10.76 -5.76
C ASP A 250 -4.54 9.29 -5.91
N GLY A 251 -4.92 8.41 -4.96
CA GLY A 251 -5.00 6.97 -5.20
C GLY A 251 -3.95 6.10 -4.51
N THR A 252 -3.47 6.50 -3.34
CA THR A 252 -2.71 5.61 -2.46
C THR A 252 -3.19 5.78 -1.02
N GLU A 253 -4.10 4.90 -0.59
CA GLU A 253 -4.17 4.49 0.82
C GLU A 253 -2.91 3.66 1.12
N ASP A 254 -1.75 4.32 1.11
CA ASP A 254 -0.49 3.71 1.48
C ASP A 254 -0.45 3.63 3.00
N GLU A 255 -0.12 2.46 3.55
CA GLU A 255 0.01 2.19 4.99
C GLU A 255 0.99 3.17 5.67
N VAL A 256 1.93 3.69 4.88
CA VAL A 256 2.87 4.77 5.25
C VAL A 256 2.15 6.08 5.57
N TYR A 257 1.17 6.50 4.75
CA TYR A 257 0.45 7.75 4.96
C TYR A 257 -0.55 7.67 6.12
N SER A 258 -1.13 6.49 6.40
CA SER A 258 -2.03 6.32 7.55
C SER A 258 -1.27 6.41 8.88
N VAL A 259 -0.05 5.87 8.95
CA VAL A 259 0.84 6.03 10.11
C VAL A 259 1.32 7.49 10.25
N ALA A 260 1.60 8.18 9.13
CA ALA A 260 1.91 9.62 9.14
C ALA A 260 0.76 10.44 9.70
N ALA A 261 -0.43 10.22 9.14
CA ALA A 261 -1.68 10.88 9.51
C ALA A 261 -1.99 10.66 10.99
N GLN A 262 -1.88 9.43 11.48
CA GLN A 262 -2.12 9.11 12.88
C GLN A 262 -1.07 9.78 13.79
N ALA A 263 0.22 9.69 13.45
CA ALA A 263 1.28 10.36 14.22
C ALA A 263 1.15 11.89 14.22
N LEU A 264 0.54 12.48 13.19
CA LEU A 264 0.24 13.91 13.09
C LEU A 264 -1.00 14.30 13.89
N ARG A 265 -2.05 13.45 13.87
CA ARG A 265 -3.26 13.62 14.69
C ARG A 265 -2.89 13.60 16.18
N ASP A 266 -2.09 12.62 16.59
CA ASP A 266 -1.62 12.46 17.98
C ASP A 266 -0.72 13.61 18.47
N LEU A 267 -0.20 14.45 17.56
CA LEU A 267 0.73 15.54 17.88
C LEU A 267 0.05 16.92 17.94
N ILE A 268 -1.17 17.03 17.42
CA ILE A 268 -1.96 18.27 17.39
C ILE A 268 -3.06 18.26 18.48
N GLU A 269 -3.46 17.08 18.98
CA GLU A 269 -4.25 16.93 20.23
C GLU A 269 -3.41 17.22 21.48
#